data_AF-A0A2S9JAV9-F1
#
_entry.id   AF-A0A2S9JAV9-F1
#
_cell.length_a   1.000
_cell.length_b   1.000
_cell.length_c   1.000
_cell.angle_alpha   90.00
_cell.angle_beta   90.00
_cell.angle_gamma   90.00
#
_symmetry.space_group_name_H-M   'P 1'
#
loop_
_entity.id
_entity.type
_entity.pdbx_description
1 polymer ?
#
loop_
_entity_poly.entity_id
_entity_poly.type
_entity_poly.pdbx_seq_one_letter_code
_entity_poly.pdbx_strand_id
1 'polypeptide(L)'
;MPNFGLGGFYYKGDDRDFSLKTGVTSRIKNENYIDLEAARIEKGPTTSDPSSNAIFGWDQNYKNPKLQPTGTVQGQIDPYRKDGDQHAQLFLTYRGQNFAMPGMNNPERKMIEGSIDVPVVGPVVGPGSGPGPGIRLQPVPFSAGPSNRDVFETIVPDLDVAMSLDIMVNRSEQTLSFAARMVGDGFPNAESFLLDSSSGAVFCVVHRRIGSASGQLHGNRRIAMAAGSALVAFPGDMFGSALTAYWARDYATHSGGPIDLIDEYGSKPTDVSGWNKMHLNHDAKGNLIRRWYSDNELHLRIDGKPGSSMP
;
A
#
# COMPACT_ATOMS: atom_id res chain seq x y z
N MET A 1 1.54 -22.46 -10.05
CA MET A 1 1.59 -21.09 -9.49
C MET A 1 2.54 -21.08 -8.31
N PRO A 2 3.52 -20.17 -8.26
CA PRO A 2 4.44 -20.08 -7.14
C PRO A 2 3.75 -19.54 -5.88
N ASN A 3 4.28 -19.94 -4.73
CA ASN A 3 3.82 -19.51 -3.41
C ASN A 3 4.94 -18.72 -2.71
N PHE A 4 4.58 -17.94 -1.71
CA PHE A 4 5.52 -17.20 -0.86
C PHE A 4 6.35 -18.09 0.09
N GLY A 5 6.32 -19.42 -0.11
CA GLY A 5 6.90 -20.39 0.81
C GLY A 5 6.39 -20.23 2.24
N LEU A 6 7.21 -20.66 3.21
CA LEU A 6 6.92 -20.53 4.64
C LEU A 6 6.75 -19.07 5.08
N GLY A 7 7.47 -18.12 4.47
CA GLY A 7 7.46 -16.70 4.84
C GLY A 7 6.16 -15.97 4.52
N GLY A 8 5.34 -16.49 3.60
CA GLY A 8 3.98 -16.00 3.35
C GLY A 8 2.92 -17.07 3.58
N PHE A 9 3.16 -18.03 4.48
CA PHE A 9 2.19 -19.07 4.85
C PHE A 9 1.61 -19.85 3.65
N TYR A 10 2.45 -20.12 2.63
CA TYR A 10 2.07 -20.83 1.41
C TYR A 10 0.97 -20.18 0.57
N TYR A 11 0.79 -18.88 0.79
CA TYR A 11 -0.09 -18.06 -0.02
C TYR A 11 0.41 -17.99 -1.46
N LYS A 12 -0.51 -18.02 -2.44
CA LYS A 12 -0.17 -17.81 -3.85
C LYS A 12 -0.08 -16.31 -4.13
N GLY A 13 1.11 -15.85 -4.50
CA GLY A 13 1.30 -14.47 -4.97
C GLY A 13 0.87 -14.28 -6.41
N ASP A 14 0.94 -13.04 -6.87
CA ASP A 14 0.60 -12.65 -8.25
C ASP A 14 1.64 -13.09 -9.30
N ASP A 15 2.79 -13.62 -8.86
CA ASP A 15 3.88 -14.09 -9.73
C ASP A 15 4.24 -13.10 -10.84
N ARG A 16 4.40 -11.83 -10.46
CA ARG A 16 4.75 -10.75 -11.37
C ARG A 16 5.75 -9.79 -10.76
N ASP A 17 6.46 -9.10 -11.62
CA ASP A 17 7.28 -7.95 -11.27
C ASP A 17 6.43 -6.66 -11.23
N PHE A 18 7.08 -5.52 -11.02
CA PHE A 18 6.42 -4.22 -11.08
C PHE A 18 5.84 -3.95 -12.47
N SER A 19 4.76 -3.17 -12.54
CA SER A 19 4.04 -2.88 -13.78
C SER A 19 3.38 -1.51 -13.78
N LEU A 20 3.28 -0.90 -14.96
CA LEU A 20 2.47 0.30 -15.23
C LEU A 20 1.05 -0.03 -15.73
N LYS A 21 0.72 -1.31 -15.83
CA LYS A 21 -0.57 -1.75 -16.37
C LYS A 21 -1.58 -1.80 -15.24
N THR A 22 -2.75 -1.20 -15.43
CA THR A 22 -3.84 -1.24 -14.44
C THR A 22 -4.58 -2.58 -14.41
N GLY A 23 -4.39 -3.44 -15.42
CA GLY A 23 -5.06 -4.74 -15.54
C GLY A 23 -4.26 -5.94 -15.02
N VAL A 24 -3.16 -5.72 -14.30
CA VAL A 24 -2.39 -6.81 -13.67
C VAL A 24 -3.00 -7.17 -12.33
N THR A 25 -2.79 -8.41 -11.90
CA THR A 25 -3.35 -8.89 -10.63
C THR A 25 -2.64 -8.26 -9.44
N SER A 26 -3.38 -8.05 -8.35
CA SER A 26 -2.93 -7.33 -7.18
C SER A 26 -3.69 -7.74 -5.92
N ARG A 27 -3.06 -7.56 -4.75
CA ARG A 27 -3.73 -7.82 -3.47
C ARG A 27 -4.66 -6.71 -3.08
N ILE A 28 -4.21 -5.47 -3.25
CA ILE A 28 -5.03 -4.29 -3.15
C ILE A 28 -4.64 -3.41 -4.32
N LYS A 29 -5.65 -2.87 -4.99
CA LYS A 29 -5.55 -1.83 -6.00
C LYS A 29 -6.34 -0.64 -5.56
N ASN A 30 -5.75 0.55 -5.54
CA ASN A 30 -6.42 1.78 -5.13
C ASN A 30 -6.31 2.88 -6.20
N GLU A 31 -7.39 3.12 -6.92
CA GLU A 31 -7.44 4.15 -7.96
C GLU A 31 -8.06 5.44 -7.43
N ASN A 32 -7.53 6.58 -7.84
CA ASN A 32 -8.06 7.91 -7.51
C ASN A 32 -7.84 8.84 -8.70
N TYR A 33 -8.71 9.83 -8.86
CA TYR A 33 -8.70 10.72 -10.02
C TYR A 33 -8.40 12.15 -9.59
N ILE A 34 -7.55 12.83 -10.36
CA ILE A 34 -7.23 14.24 -10.22
C ILE A 34 -7.76 14.93 -11.48
N ASP A 35 -8.88 15.63 -11.34
CA ASP A 35 -9.48 16.44 -12.40
C ASP A 35 -8.87 17.85 -12.30
N LEU A 36 -7.85 18.10 -13.11
CA LEU A 36 -7.11 19.36 -13.13
C LEU A 36 -8.02 20.53 -13.51
N GLU A 37 -8.88 20.35 -14.52
CA GLU A 37 -9.75 21.42 -15.03
C GLU A 37 -10.87 21.77 -14.04
N ALA A 38 -11.51 20.75 -13.43
CA ALA A 38 -12.53 20.98 -12.42
C ALA A 38 -11.96 21.29 -11.03
N ALA A 39 -10.63 21.27 -10.87
CA ALA A 39 -9.93 21.38 -9.59
C ALA A 39 -10.57 20.45 -8.54
N ARG A 40 -10.68 19.15 -8.88
CA ARG A 40 -11.37 18.16 -8.05
C ARG A 40 -10.52 16.90 -7.88
N ILE A 41 -10.56 16.35 -6.67
CA ILE A 41 -9.99 15.03 -6.36
C ILE A 41 -11.16 14.08 -6.11
N GLU A 42 -11.17 12.96 -6.81
CA GLU A 42 -12.22 11.95 -6.68
C GLU A 42 -11.64 10.62 -6.22
N LYS A 43 -12.33 10.01 -5.26
CA LYS A 43 -12.05 8.64 -4.85
C LYS A 43 -12.49 7.67 -5.94
N GLY A 44 -11.58 6.86 -6.43
CA GLY A 44 -11.90 5.74 -7.31
C GLY A 44 -12.09 4.42 -6.55
N PRO A 45 -12.14 3.29 -7.27
CA PRO A 45 -12.30 1.98 -6.66
C PRO A 45 -11.08 1.55 -5.86
N THR A 46 -11.34 0.89 -4.72
CA THR A 46 -10.35 0.11 -3.97
C THR A 46 -10.76 -1.35 -4.06
N THR A 47 -9.95 -2.21 -4.69
CA THR A 47 -10.32 -3.59 -5.02
C THR A 47 -9.23 -4.60 -4.70
N SER A 48 -9.58 -5.88 -4.61
CA SER A 48 -8.65 -7.00 -4.43
C SER A 48 -8.93 -8.09 -5.45
N ASP A 49 -7.88 -8.63 -6.08
CA ASP A 49 -8.00 -9.81 -6.94
C ASP A 49 -8.13 -11.10 -6.12
N PRO A 50 -8.67 -12.18 -6.72
CA PRO A 50 -8.78 -13.47 -6.05
C PRO A 50 -7.47 -13.93 -5.39
N SER A 51 -7.61 -14.56 -4.23
CA SER A 51 -6.52 -14.99 -3.36
C SER A 51 -6.68 -16.47 -3.02
N SER A 52 -5.57 -17.20 -2.83
CA SER A 52 -5.65 -18.62 -2.46
C SER A 52 -4.50 -19.11 -1.58
N ASN A 53 -4.78 -20.14 -0.78
CA ASN A 53 -3.81 -20.86 0.04
C ASN A 53 -3.71 -22.32 -0.39
N ALA A 54 -2.53 -22.71 -0.86
CA ALA A 54 -2.34 -24.04 -1.45
C ALA A 54 -2.37 -25.18 -0.41
N ILE A 55 -2.03 -24.93 0.85
CA ILE A 55 -2.00 -25.98 1.88
C ILE A 55 -3.42 -26.34 2.32
N PHE A 56 -4.25 -25.32 2.54
CA PHE A 56 -5.58 -25.54 3.10
C PHE A 56 -6.69 -25.58 2.05
N GLY A 57 -6.36 -25.33 0.77
CA GLY A 57 -7.35 -25.28 -0.31
C GLY A 57 -8.36 -24.15 -0.14
N TRP A 58 -7.96 -23.04 0.50
CA TRP A 58 -8.83 -21.89 0.69
C TRP A 58 -8.67 -20.92 -0.46
N ASP A 59 -9.81 -20.43 -0.96
CA ASP A 59 -9.88 -19.45 -2.04
C ASP A 59 -10.82 -18.32 -1.60
N GLN A 60 -10.43 -17.07 -1.87
CA GLN A 60 -11.31 -15.90 -1.73
C GLN A 60 -11.41 -15.19 -3.07
N ASN A 61 -12.62 -14.94 -3.55
CA ASN A 61 -12.87 -14.28 -4.84
C ASN A 61 -13.23 -12.79 -4.73
N TYR A 62 -13.36 -12.28 -3.49
CA TYR A 62 -13.69 -10.89 -3.16
C TYR A 62 -14.95 -10.31 -3.83
N LYS A 63 -15.85 -11.13 -4.36
CA LYS A 63 -17.10 -10.65 -4.98
C LYS A 63 -18.03 -9.95 -3.99
N ASN A 64 -17.92 -10.32 -2.72
CA ASN A 64 -18.67 -9.69 -1.64
C ASN A 64 -18.04 -8.33 -1.29
N PRO A 65 -18.78 -7.21 -1.42
CA PRO A 65 -18.27 -5.88 -1.11
C PRO A 65 -17.76 -5.72 0.33
N LYS A 66 -18.24 -6.53 1.28
CA LYS A 66 -17.77 -6.50 2.67
C LYS A 66 -16.36 -7.05 2.85
N LEU A 67 -15.85 -7.78 1.87
CA LEU A 67 -14.50 -8.37 1.87
C LEU A 67 -13.52 -7.54 1.04
N GLN A 68 -14.01 -6.57 0.26
CA GLN A 68 -13.16 -5.67 -0.49
C GLN A 68 -12.36 -4.77 0.46
N PRO A 69 -11.12 -4.40 0.09
CA PRO A 69 -10.33 -3.45 0.85
C PRO A 69 -11.01 -2.09 0.85
N THR A 70 -10.64 -1.25 1.80
CA THR A 70 -11.12 0.13 1.89
C THR A 70 -9.99 1.10 1.61
N GLY A 71 -10.23 2.07 0.73
CA GLY A 71 -9.31 3.17 0.47
C GLY A 71 -9.92 4.52 0.83
N THR A 72 -9.06 5.50 1.08
CA THR A 72 -9.46 6.90 1.21
C THR A 72 -8.49 7.79 0.45
N VAL A 73 -9.00 8.92 -0.02
CA VAL A 73 -8.20 10.01 -0.56
C VAL A 73 -8.67 11.30 0.10
N GLN A 74 -7.71 12.09 0.53
CA GLN A 74 -7.91 13.45 1.02
C GLN A 74 -6.91 14.33 0.30
N GLY A 75 -7.27 15.58 0.02
CA GLY A 75 -6.34 16.48 -0.61
C GLY A 75 -6.96 17.81 -0.95
N GLN A 76 -6.12 18.67 -1.50
CA GLN A 76 -6.46 19.99 -1.99
C GLN A 76 -5.83 20.18 -3.36
N ILE A 77 -6.50 20.93 -4.21
CA ILE A 77 -6.03 21.30 -5.53
C ILE A 77 -6.42 22.76 -5.77
N ASP A 78 -5.47 23.54 -6.27
CA ASP A 78 -5.70 24.94 -6.61
C ASP A 78 -6.72 25.04 -7.76
N PRO A 79 -7.50 26.14 -7.82
CA PRO A 79 -8.37 26.39 -8.95
C PRO A 79 -7.62 26.36 -10.29
N TYR A 80 -8.25 25.75 -11.29
CA TYR A 80 -7.70 25.70 -12.64
C TYR A 80 -7.51 27.10 -13.22
N ARG A 81 -6.35 27.32 -13.83
CA ARG A 81 -6.03 28.50 -14.62
C ARG A 81 -5.38 28.04 -15.91
N LYS A 82 -5.92 28.46 -17.06
CA LYS A 82 -5.42 28.02 -18.38
C LYS A 82 -3.94 28.35 -18.62
N ASP A 83 -3.49 29.47 -18.07
CA ASP A 83 -2.15 30.04 -18.17
C ASP A 83 -1.39 30.06 -16.85
N GLY A 84 -2.01 29.56 -15.77
CA GLY A 84 -1.46 29.62 -14.43
C GLY A 84 -1.01 28.26 -13.92
N ASP A 85 -0.04 28.30 -13.02
CA ASP A 85 0.40 27.12 -12.29
C ASP A 85 -0.72 26.61 -11.38
N GLN A 86 -0.71 25.29 -11.19
CA GLN A 86 -1.67 24.59 -10.36
C GLN A 86 -0.93 23.62 -9.44
N HIS A 87 -1.23 23.70 -8.15
CA HIS A 87 -0.71 22.78 -7.14
C HIS A 87 -1.79 21.79 -6.71
N ALA A 88 -1.42 20.55 -6.48
CA ALA A 88 -2.28 19.54 -5.88
C ALA A 88 -1.50 18.73 -4.83
N GLN A 89 -2.09 18.59 -3.65
CA GLN A 89 -1.54 17.79 -2.56
C GLN A 89 -2.55 16.72 -2.15
N LEU A 90 -2.13 15.46 -2.18
CA LEU A 90 -2.95 14.30 -1.91
C LEU A 90 -2.35 13.46 -0.79
N PHE A 91 -3.23 12.92 0.05
CA PHE A 91 -2.95 11.86 1.00
C PHE A 91 -3.89 10.70 0.71
N LEU A 92 -3.31 9.59 0.27
CA LEU A 92 -4.02 8.37 -0.12
C LEU A 92 -3.74 7.31 0.93
N THR A 93 -4.76 6.56 1.32
CA THR A 93 -4.58 5.37 2.16
C THR A 93 -5.40 4.22 1.63
N TYR A 94 -4.93 3.01 1.83
CA TYR A 94 -5.74 1.81 1.69
C TYR A 94 -5.41 0.80 2.78
N ARG A 95 -6.42 0.02 3.13
CA ARG A 95 -6.32 -1.09 4.06
C ARG A 95 -7.15 -2.28 3.61
N GLY A 96 -6.68 -3.49 3.89
CA GLY A 96 -7.43 -4.69 3.56
C GLY A 96 -6.91 -5.95 4.22
N GLN A 97 -7.75 -6.98 4.25
CA GLN A 97 -7.40 -8.28 4.80
C GLN A 97 -7.33 -9.35 3.71
N ASN A 98 -6.38 -10.28 3.87
CA ASN A 98 -6.29 -11.45 3.02
C ASN A 98 -7.04 -12.64 3.62
N PHE A 99 -8.31 -12.83 3.25
CA PHE A 99 -9.19 -13.88 3.81
C PHE A 99 -8.79 -15.32 3.46
N ALA A 100 -7.80 -15.52 2.59
CA ALA A 100 -7.21 -16.83 2.35
C ALA A 100 -6.11 -17.21 3.36
N MET A 101 -5.84 -16.40 4.40
CA MET A 101 -4.85 -16.76 5.43
C MET A 101 -5.44 -17.51 6.64
N PRO A 102 -4.63 -18.34 7.34
CA PRO A 102 -5.05 -19.00 8.57
C PRO A 102 -5.39 -18.00 9.68
N GLY A 103 -6.48 -18.26 10.41
CA GLY A 103 -6.94 -17.40 11.50
C GLY A 103 -7.73 -16.17 11.07
N MET A 104 -8.05 -16.04 9.78
CA MET A 104 -8.81 -14.92 9.26
C MET A 104 -10.30 -15.06 9.56
N ASN A 105 -10.92 -13.96 10.00
CA ASN A 105 -12.37 -13.88 10.19
C ASN A 105 -13.05 -13.75 8.82
N ASN A 106 -13.18 -14.86 8.09
CA ASN A 106 -13.97 -14.88 6.88
C ASN A 106 -15.46 -15.04 7.25
N PRO A 107 -16.30 -13.99 7.13
CA PRO A 107 -17.72 -14.07 7.47
C PRO A 107 -18.47 -15.08 6.57
N GLU A 108 -17.94 -15.42 5.40
CA GLU A 108 -18.51 -16.45 4.52
C GLU A 108 -18.19 -17.86 5.00
N ARG A 109 -17.12 -18.02 5.80
CA ARG A 109 -16.67 -19.32 6.33
C ARG A 109 -17.41 -19.73 7.61
N LYS A 110 -17.94 -18.77 8.37
CA LYS A 110 -18.82 -19.01 9.52
C LYS A 110 -20.10 -19.79 9.18
N MET A 111 -20.41 -19.97 7.88
CA MET A 111 -21.56 -20.76 7.41
C MET A 111 -21.23 -22.23 7.11
N ILE A 112 -19.94 -22.62 7.02
CA ILE A 112 -19.52 -23.98 6.62
C ILE A 112 -18.89 -24.75 7.80
N GLU A 113 -18.20 -24.05 8.71
CA GLU A 113 -17.67 -24.64 9.93
C GLU A 113 -18.67 -24.38 11.05
N GLY A 114 -19.46 -25.41 11.40
CA GLY A 114 -20.36 -25.38 12.54
C GLY A 114 -19.62 -24.83 13.77
N SER A 115 -20.25 -23.83 14.40
CA SER A 115 -19.78 -23.11 15.58
C SER A 115 -19.04 -24.01 16.57
N ILE A 116 -17.71 -23.85 16.66
CA ILE A 116 -17.01 -24.22 17.89
C ILE A 116 -17.37 -23.12 18.88
N ASP A 117 -18.35 -23.42 19.75
CA ASP A 117 -18.70 -22.58 20.89
C ASP A 117 -17.48 -22.51 21.81
N VAL A 118 -16.73 -21.41 21.72
CA VAL A 118 -15.74 -21.07 22.75
C VAL A 118 -16.56 -20.59 23.96
N PRO A 119 -16.44 -21.24 25.14
CA PRO A 119 -17.23 -20.86 26.29
C PRO A 119 -16.91 -19.41 26.68
N VAL A 120 -17.93 -18.55 26.59
CA VAL A 120 -17.89 -17.18 27.07
C VAL A 120 -17.74 -17.24 28.59
N VAL A 121 -16.54 -16.97 29.10
CA VAL A 121 -16.34 -16.69 30.52
C VAL A 121 -16.99 -15.34 30.81
N GLY A 122 -18.17 -15.38 31.42
CA GLY A 122 -18.95 -14.19 31.74
C GLY A 122 -18.19 -13.24 32.68
N PRO A 123 -18.43 -11.92 32.59
CA PRO A 123 -17.79 -10.95 33.46
C PRO A 123 -18.27 -11.13 34.91
N VAL A 124 -17.31 -11.12 35.85
CA VAL A 124 -17.58 -11.02 37.28
C VAL A 124 -18.09 -9.61 37.56
N VAL A 125 -19.38 -9.50 37.88
CA VAL A 125 -20.03 -8.24 38.27
C VAL A 125 -19.73 -7.98 39.74
N GLY A 126 -18.91 -6.96 40.01
CA GLY A 126 -18.78 -6.37 41.34
C GLY A 126 -19.85 -5.30 41.60
N PRO A 127 -20.34 -5.12 42.85
CA PRO A 127 -21.45 -4.22 43.13
C PRO A 127 -21.01 -2.78 43.46
N GLY A 128 -21.69 -1.81 42.82
CA GLY A 128 -22.21 -0.60 43.47
C GLY A 128 -21.37 0.70 43.44
N SER A 129 -21.94 1.76 42.86
CA SER A 129 -22.28 3.04 43.55
C SER A 129 -22.84 4.08 42.55
N GLY A 130 -23.90 4.79 42.97
CA GLY A 130 -24.84 5.53 42.10
C GLY A 130 -24.46 6.96 41.67
N PRO A 131 -25.42 7.72 41.08
CA PRO A 131 -25.13 8.97 40.36
C PRO A 131 -25.41 10.23 41.21
N GLY A 132 -24.54 11.24 41.08
CA GLY A 132 -24.80 12.63 41.49
C GLY A 132 -24.65 13.58 40.29
N PRO A 133 -25.41 14.69 40.21
CA PRO A 133 -25.41 15.57 39.06
C PRO A 133 -24.31 16.63 39.19
N GLY A 134 -23.32 16.57 38.29
CA GLY A 134 -22.26 17.57 38.17
C GLY A 134 -22.00 17.88 36.70
N ILE A 135 -22.18 19.14 36.32
CA ILE A 135 -21.83 19.66 35.00
C ILE A 135 -20.31 19.55 34.84
N ARG A 136 -19.87 18.66 33.95
CA ARG A 136 -18.47 18.44 33.59
C ARG A 136 -18.27 18.94 32.16
N LEU A 137 -17.43 19.97 31.99
CA LEU A 137 -16.83 20.27 30.70
C LEU A 137 -16.02 19.03 30.29
N GLN A 138 -16.47 18.32 29.25
CA GLN A 138 -15.70 17.22 28.69
C GLN A 138 -14.55 17.81 27.87
N PRO A 139 -13.28 17.55 28.18
CA PRO A 139 -12.29 17.44 27.12
C PRO A 139 -12.84 16.35 26.19
N VAL A 140 -12.99 16.63 24.90
CA VAL A 140 -13.27 15.59 23.91
C VAL A 140 -12.22 14.51 24.13
N PRO A 141 -12.57 13.33 24.68
CA PRO A 141 -11.62 12.25 24.70
C PRO A 141 -11.44 11.91 23.23
N PHE A 142 -10.20 11.93 22.75
CA PHE A 142 -9.87 11.04 21.66
C PHE A 142 -10.30 9.66 22.18
N SER A 143 -11.41 9.14 21.65
CA SER A 143 -12.00 7.90 22.11
C SER A 143 -11.01 6.79 21.83
N ALA A 144 -10.15 6.53 22.81
CA ALA A 144 -9.59 5.22 23.11
C ALA A 144 -10.65 4.38 23.85
N GLY A 145 -11.93 4.51 23.48
CA GLY A 145 -12.84 3.39 23.62
C GLY A 145 -12.20 2.21 22.89
N PRO A 146 -12.42 0.95 23.32
CA PRO A 146 -11.96 -0.17 22.55
C PRO A 146 -12.51 0.03 21.15
N SER A 147 -11.63 0.34 20.19
CA SER A 147 -11.93 -0.05 18.83
C SER A 147 -12.35 -1.50 19.01
N ASN A 148 -13.55 -1.89 18.60
CA ASN A 148 -13.86 -3.28 18.33
C ASN A 148 -12.92 -3.73 17.21
N ARG A 149 -11.62 -3.80 17.52
CA ARG A 149 -10.72 -4.82 17.07
C ARG A 149 -11.34 -6.06 17.67
N ASP A 150 -12.29 -6.56 16.90
CA ASP A 150 -12.81 -7.90 16.99
C ASP A 150 -11.65 -8.79 17.44
N VAL A 151 -11.89 -9.66 18.41
CA VAL A 151 -10.91 -10.59 19.03
C VAL A 151 -10.20 -11.51 18.02
N PHE A 152 -10.51 -11.30 16.74
CA PHE A 152 -10.12 -11.99 15.52
C PHE A 152 -8.97 -11.30 14.74
N GLU A 153 -8.30 -10.27 15.28
CA GLU A 153 -7.03 -9.70 14.77
C GLU A 153 -5.81 -10.63 14.97
N THR A 154 -6.04 -11.87 15.40
CA THR A 154 -5.11 -12.62 16.26
C THR A 154 -4.02 -13.42 15.55
N ILE A 155 -3.97 -13.48 14.21
CA ILE A 155 -2.87 -14.19 13.51
C ILE A 155 -2.36 -13.44 12.27
N VAL A 156 -3.25 -12.84 11.47
CA VAL A 156 -2.87 -12.10 10.25
C VAL A 156 -3.47 -10.69 10.28
N PRO A 157 -2.63 -9.66 10.44
CA PRO A 157 -3.05 -8.27 10.50
C PRO A 157 -3.64 -7.77 9.18
N ASP A 158 -4.43 -6.70 9.25
CA ASP A 158 -4.74 -5.86 8.10
C ASP A 158 -3.42 -5.41 7.44
N LEU A 159 -3.45 -5.32 6.12
CA LEU A 159 -2.41 -4.66 5.36
C LEU A 159 -2.76 -3.19 5.23
N ASP A 160 -1.84 -2.30 5.60
CA ASP A 160 -2.02 -0.86 5.60
C ASP A 160 -0.93 -0.15 4.78
N VAL A 161 -1.33 0.70 3.83
CA VAL A 161 -0.42 1.59 3.10
C VAL A 161 -1.01 3.00 3.03
N ALA A 162 -0.14 3.99 3.17
CA ALA A 162 -0.42 5.39 2.98
C ALA A 162 0.61 6.04 2.05
N MET A 163 0.17 6.96 1.22
CA MET A 163 1.02 7.71 0.31
C MET A 163 0.67 9.20 0.39
N SER A 164 1.69 10.05 0.56
CA SER A 164 1.58 11.47 0.27
C SER A 164 2.11 11.74 -1.14
N LEU A 165 1.35 12.50 -1.92
CA LEU A 165 1.69 12.88 -3.28
C LEU A 165 1.50 14.39 -3.43
N ASP A 166 2.55 15.08 -3.81
CA ASP A 166 2.56 16.50 -4.15
C ASP A 166 2.79 16.62 -5.67
N ILE A 167 1.97 17.42 -6.34
CA ILE A 167 2.04 17.67 -7.78
C ILE A 167 2.01 19.18 -8.02
N MET A 168 2.93 19.66 -8.84
CA MET A 168 2.91 21.03 -9.35
C MET A 168 2.94 21.01 -10.87
N VAL A 169 1.88 21.53 -11.48
CA VAL A 169 1.77 21.72 -12.93
C VAL A 169 2.17 23.16 -13.25
N ASN A 170 3.25 23.32 -14.05
CA ASN A 170 3.63 24.60 -14.62
C ASN A 170 3.17 24.64 -16.08
N ARG A 171 2.15 25.45 -16.35
CA ARG A 171 1.53 25.51 -17.69
C ARG A 171 2.34 26.33 -18.69
N SER A 172 3.12 27.30 -18.20
CA SER A 172 3.98 28.12 -19.05
C SER A 172 5.17 27.33 -19.60
N GLU A 173 5.76 26.47 -18.77
CA GLU A 173 6.88 25.59 -19.15
C GLU A 173 6.40 24.23 -19.69
N GLN A 174 5.11 23.94 -19.59
CA GLN A 174 4.52 22.65 -19.95
C GLN A 174 5.22 21.51 -19.21
N THR A 175 5.30 21.62 -17.89
CA THR A 175 5.92 20.61 -17.03
C THR A 175 5.04 20.25 -15.85
N LEU A 176 5.25 19.04 -15.33
CA LEU A 176 4.65 18.54 -14.10
C LEU A 176 5.77 18.03 -13.22
N SER A 177 5.92 18.60 -12.03
CA SER A 177 6.76 18.02 -10.99
C SER A 177 5.91 17.23 -10.01
N PHE A 178 6.47 16.13 -9.49
CA PHE A 178 5.84 15.40 -8.41
C PHE A 178 6.85 15.04 -7.32
N ALA A 179 6.34 14.90 -6.11
CA ALA A 179 7.05 14.28 -5.00
C ALA A 179 6.11 13.29 -4.29
N ALA A 180 6.55 12.05 -4.20
CA ALA A 180 5.79 10.94 -3.63
C ALA A 180 6.54 10.33 -2.45
N ARG A 181 5.79 9.98 -1.40
CA ARG A 181 6.30 9.20 -0.27
C ARG A 181 5.26 8.18 0.17
N MET A 182 5.68 6.93 0.24
CA MET A 182 4.89 5.79 0.66
C MET A 182 5.38 5.29 2.02
N VAL A 183 4.42 5.02 2.90
CA VAL A 183 4.62 4.42 4.22
C VAL A 183 3.57 3.35 4.44
N GLY A 184 3.85 2.34 5.25
CA GLY A 184 2.90 1.25 5.47
C GLY A 184 3.63 -0.02 5.84
N ASP A 185 2.93 -1.14 5.80
CA ASP A 185 3.52 -2.43 6.10
C ASP A 185 4.54 -2.81 5.02
N GLY A 186 5.75 -3.19 5.44
CA GLY A 186 6.85 -3.56 4.53
C GLY A 186 6.64 -4.86 3.76
N PHE A 187 5.42 -5.40 3.74
CA PHE A 187 5.06 -6.61 3.01
C PHE A 187 3.60 -6.51 2.53
N PRO A 188 3.28 -6.89 1.28
CA PRO A 188 4.18 -7.37 0.23
C PRO A 188 4.78 -6.19 -0.56
N ASN A 189 5.03 -6.36 -1.85
CA ASN A 189 5.52 -5.27 -2.69
C ASN A 189 4.42 -4.23 -2.91
N ALA A 190 4.80 -2.97 -3.12
CA ALA A 190 3.87 -1.90 -3.48
C ALA A 190 4.44 -1.07 -4.63
N GLU A 191 3.57 -0.53 -5.46
CA GLU A 191 3.92 0.35 -6.59
C GLU A 191 2.89 1.46 -6.70
N SER A 192 3.29 2.59 -7.29
CA SER A 192 2.39 3.68 -7.59
C SER A 192 2.87 4.41 -8.83
N PHE A 193 1.94 4.81 -9.68
CA PHE A 193 2.19 5.57 -10.90
C PHE A 193 1.02 6.48 -11.21
N LEU A 194 1.31 7.57 -11.94
CA LEU A 194 0.31 8.46 -12.50
C LEU A 194 -0.07 8.00 -13.91
N LEU A 195 -1.33 8.21 -14.28
CA LEU A 195 -1.84 8.05 -15.64
C LEU A 195 -2.40 9.39 -16.12
N ASP A 196 -2.08 9.76 -17.35
CA ASP A 196 -2.75 10.87 -18.03
C ASP A 196 -4.00 10.39 -18.79
N SER A 197 -4.72 11.33 -19.40
CA SER A 197 -5.93 11.07 -20.18
C SER A 197 -5.71 10.21 -21.44
N SER A 198 -4.47 10.09 -21.91
CA SER A 198 -4.05 9.24 -23.03
C SER A 198 -3.55 7.86 -22.58
N SER A 199 -3.63 7.55 -21.28
CA SER A 199 -3.01 6.37 -20.65
C SER A 199 -1.48 6.35 -20.70
N GLY A 200 -0.85 7.51 -20.93
CA GLY A 200 0.57 7.70 -20.67
C GLY A 200 0.84 7.54 -19.17
N ALA A 201 1.94 6.88 -18.82
CA ALA A 201 2.19 6.47 -17.43
C ALA A 201 3.58 6.89 -16.95
N VAL A 202 3.66 7.34 -15.70
CA VAL A 202 4.92 7.69 -15.02
C VAL A 202 4.91 7.09 -13.62
N PHE A 203 5.90 6.25 -13.29
CA PHE A 203 6.06 5.77 -11.91
C PHE A 203 6.26 6.93 -10.93
N CYS A 204 5.61 6.85 -9.77
CA CYS A 204 5.91 7.68 -8.64
C CYS A 204 6.97 7.02 -7.76
N VAL A 205 6.71 5.77 -7.35
CA VAL A 205 7.54 4.97 -6.44
C VAL A 205 7.27 3.48 -6.60
N VAL A 206 8.26 2.66 -6.24
CA VAL A 206 8.10 1.22 -6.00
C VAL A 206 8.77 0.84 -4.68
N HIS A 207 8.18 -0.13 -3.99
CA HIS A 207 8.71 -0.74 -2.77
C HIS A 207 8.78 -2.24 -2.98
N ARG A 208 9.99 -2.82 -2.87
CA ARG A 208 10.13 -4.26 -2.72
C ARG A 208 9.88 -4.63 -1.27
N ARG A 209 9.19 -5.74 -1.03
CA ARG A 209 8.94 -6.25 0.32
C ARG A 209 10.23 -6.46 1.10
N ILE A 210 10.12 -6.32 2.42
CA ILE A 210 11.13 -6.73 3.39
C ILE A 210 10.58 -7.84 4.28
N GLY A 211 11.39 -8.84 4.62
CA GLY A 211 10.97 -9.86 5.58
C GLY A 211 9.79 -10.73 5.15
N SER A 212 8.99 -11.15 6.13
CA SER A 212 7.87 -12.09 5.99
C SER A 212 6.53 -11.42 6.34
N ALA A 213 5.42 -12.01 5.87
CA ALA A 213 4.07 -11.57 6.23
C ALA A 213 3.87 -11.50 7.75
N SER A 214 4.32 -12.54 8.46
CA SER A 214 4.26 -12.62 9.93
C SER A 214 5.07 -11.51 10.63
N GLY A 215 6.13 -11.02 9.98
CA GLY A 215 7.07 -10.09 10.57
C GLY A 215 6.75 -8.63 10.25
N GLN A 216 6.12 -8.33 9.12
CA GLN A 216 5.90 -6.95 8.67
C GLN A 216 4.47 -6.45 8.76
N LEU A 217 3.48 -7.33 8.73
CA LEU A 217 2.07 -6.91 8.83
C LEU A 217 1.71 -6.53 10.29
N HIS A 218 2.45 -7.00 11.28
CA HIS A 218 2.02 -6.88 12.68
C HIS A 218 2.33 -5.50 13.27
N GLY A 219 1.27 -4.79 13.69
CA GLY A 219 1.38 -3.63 14.58
C GLY A 219 1.29 -2.27 13.91
N ASN A 220 0.59 -2.14 12.77
CA ASN A 220 0.36 -0.86 12.07
C ASN A 220 1.69 -0.13 11.83
N ARG A 221 2.62 -0.84 11.19
CA ARG A 221 4.00 -0.39 11.09
C ARG A 221 4.07 0.64 10.00
N ARG A 222 3.99 1.92 10.35
CA ARG A 222 4.17 3.04 9.42
C ARG A 222 5.65 3.22 9.03
N ILE A 223 6.28 2.16 8.52
CA ILE A 223 7.67 2.25 8.06
C ILE A 223 7.74 3.07 6.78
N ALA A 224 8.87 3.75 6.57
CA ALA A 224 9.16 4.29 5.25
C ALA A 224 9.31 3.11 4.28
N MET A 225 8.54 3.12 3.19
CA MET A 225 8.57 2.08 2.17
C MET A 225 9.35 2.57 0.96
N ALA A 226 8.88 3.65 0.34
CA ALA A 226 9.51 4.21 -0.84
C ALA A 226 9.25 5.72 -0.93
N ALA A 227 10.10 6.43 -1.65
CA ALA A 227 9.88 7.84 -1.95
C ALA A 227 10.54 8.20 -3.29
N GLY A 228 9.97 9.12 -4.06
CA GLY A 228 10.50 9.52 -5.37
C GLY A 228 10.07 10.92 -5.77
N SER A 229 10.86 11.57 -6.63
CA SER A 229 10.51 12.86 -7.23
C SER A 229 11.17 13.06 -8.58
N ALA A 230 10.42 13.64 -9.51
CA ALA A 230 10.90 14.03 -10.83
C ALA A 230 10.09 15.22 -11.37
N LEU A 231 10.67 15.89 -12.38
CA LEU A 231 10.01 16.86 -13.25
C LEU A 231 9.83 16.21 -14.62
N VAL A 232 8.63 16.23 -15.16
CA VAL A 232 8.26 15.58 -16.42
C VAL A 232 7.72 16.64 -17.38
N ALA A 233 8.03 16.52 -18.67
CA ALA A 233 7.31 17.26 -19.69
C ALA A 233 5.81 16.91 -19.62
N PHE A 234 4.96 17.92 -19.67
CA PHE A 234 3.52 17.79 -19.52
C PHE A 234 2.73 18.69 -20.50
N PRO A 235 3.01 18.62 -21.81
CA PRO A 235 2.30 19.45 -22.80
C PRO A 235 0.84 19.03 -22.95
N GLY A 236 -0.08 19.98 -22.81
CA GLY A 236 -1.51 19.74 -23.01
C GLY A 236 -2.10 18.74 -22.00
N ASP A 237 -1.60 18.75 -20.77
CA ASP A 237 -2.01 17.86 -19.68
C ASP A 237 -1.80 16.36 -19.97
N MET A 238 -0.76 16.04 -20.74
CA MET A 238 -0.32 14.68 -21.08
C MET A 238 1.18 14.54 -20.84
N PHE A 239 1.64 13.35 -20.44
CA PHE A 239 3.06 13.09 -20.20
C PHE A 239 3.85 13.09 -21.51
N GLY A 240 4.79 14.03 -21.61
CA GLY A 240 5.81 14.08 -22.65
C GLY A 240 7.01 13.17 -22.33
N SER A 241 7.96 13.09 -23.26
CA SER A 241 9.10 12.18 -23.11
C SER A 241 10.18 12.68 -22.14
N ALA A 242 10.45 13.99 -22.10
CA ALA A 242 11.55 14.55 -21.33
C ALA A 242 11.28 14.46 -19.82
N LEU A 243 12.31 14.11 -19.05
CA LEU A 243 12.21 13.97 -17.59
C LEU A 243 13.52 14.38 -16.92
N THR A 244 13.43 15.11 -15.82
CA THR A 244 14.54 15.35 -14.90
C THR A 244 14.28 14.58 -13.61
N ALA A 245 15.03 13.49 -13.40
CA ALA A 245 14.97 12.75 -12.15
C ALA A 245 15.56 13.60 -11.02
N TYR A 246 14.93 13.66 -9.86
CA TYR A 246 15.54 14.26 -8.66
C TYR A 246 16.11 13.17 -7.77
N TRP A 247 15.29 12.19 -7.39
CA TRP A 247 15.67 11.07 -6.54
C TRP A 247 14.61 9.97 -6.59
N ALA A 248 15.01 8.71 -6.40
CA ALA A 248 14.11 7.56 -6.30
C ALA A 248 14.69 6.57 -5.28
N ARG A 249 13.95 6.30 -4.20
CA ARG A 249 14.44 5.54 -3.05
C ARG A 249 13.46 4.46 -2.63
N ASP A 250 13.97 3.25 -2.46
CA ASP A 250 13.29 2.18 -1.75
C ASP A 250 13.99 1.96 -0.40
N TYR A 251 13.24 2.02 0.69
CA TYR A 251 13.74 1.84 2.04
C TYR A 251 13.83 0.35 2.45
N ALA A 252 13.61 -0.56 1.50
CA ALA A 252 13.63 -2.00 1.70
C ALA A 252 15.03 -2.61 1.89
N THR A 253 15.76 -2.18 2.91
CA THR A 253 17.19 -2.55 3.08
C THR A 253 17.47 -3.33 4.36
N HIS A 254 18.55 -4.10 4.31
CA HIS A 254 19.07 -4.87 5.44
C HIS A 254 20.19 -4.14 6.20
N SER A 255 20.80 -3.11 5.58
CA SER A 255 22.05 -2.46 6.02
C SER A 255 21.87 -1.03 6.55
N GLY A 256 20.62 -0.57 6.74
CA GLY A 256 20.33 0.65 7.49
C GLY A 256 20.24 1.96 6.70
N GLY A 257 20.41 1.94 5.37
CA GLY A 257 20.16 3.10 4.49
C GLY A 257 19.27 2.73 3.30
N PRO A 258 18.58 3.67 2.62
CA PRO A 258 17.74 3.37 1.46
C PRO A 258 18.55 2.85 0.26
N ILE A 259 17.92 2.03 -0.60
CA ILE A 259 18.39 1.74 -1.96
C ILE A 259 18.06 2.96 -2.81
N ASP A 260 19.08 3.56 -3.41
CA ASP A 260 18.88 4.57 -4.46
C ASP A 260 18.72 3.86 -5.80
N LEU A 261 17.52 3.95 -6.38
CA LEU A 261 17.19 3.28 -7.64
C LEU A 261 17.97 3.88 -8.81
N ILE A 262 18.38 5.15 -8.74
CA ILE A 262 19.20 5.78 -9.78
C ILE A 262 20.60 5.15 -9.79
N ASP A 263 21.17 4.95 -8.61
CA ASP A 263 22.47 4.28 -8.46
C ASP A 263 22.39 2.81 -8.87
N GLU A 264 21.32 2.10 -8.49
CA GLU A 264 21.07 0.70 -8.89
C GLU A 264 20.91 0.55 -10.41
N TYR A 265 20.24 1.51 -11.06
CA TYR A 265 20.10 1.56 -12.51
C TYR A 265 21.41 1.92 -13.23
N GLY A 266 22.37 2.52 -12.52
CA GLY A 266 23.71 2.85 -13.01
C GLY A 266 23.78 4.12 -13.86
N SER A 267 22.67 4.82 -14.06
CA SER A 267 22.64 6.11 -14.75
C SER A 267 21.41 6.92 -14.34
N LYS A 268 21.53 8.24 -14.37
CA LYS A 268 20.39 9.13 -14.06
C LYS A 268 19.44 9.20 -15.27
N PRO A 269 18.16 8.79 -15.15
CA PRO A 269 17.21 8.87 -16.25
C PRO A 269 16.97 10.32 -16.70
N THR A 270 16.88 10.52 -18.01
CA THR A 270 16.60 11.82 -18.66
C THR A 270 15.27 11.85 -19.42
N ASP A 271 14.56 10.71 -19.44
CA ASP A 271 13.27 10.57 -20.09
C ASP A 271 12.35 9.62 -19.30
N VAL A 272 11.06 9.69 -19.57
CA VAL A 272 10.01 8.88 -18.92
C VAL A 272 10.25 7.38 -19.14
N SER A 273 10.75 6.98 -20.31
CA SER A 273 11.01 5.58 -20.62
C SER A 273 12.11 4.99 -19.74
N GLY A 274 13.23 5.71 -19.58
CA GLY A 274 14.34 5.35 -18.70
C GLY A 274 13.93 5.36 -17.24
N TRP A 275 13.14 6.36 -16.80
CA TRP A 275 12.60 6.42 -15.45
C TRP A 275 11.70 5.22 -15.15
N ASN A 276 10.80 4.90 -16.07
CA ASN A 276 9.91 3.76 -15.91
C ASN A 276 10.67 2.43 -15.96
N LYS A 277 11.64 2.29 -16.87
CA LYS A 277 12.49 1.09 -16.95
C LYS A 277 13.31 0.86 -15.69
N MET A 278 13.81 1.91 -15.05
CA MET A 278 14.48 1.83 -13.76
C MET A 278 13.58 1.19 -12.69
N HIS A 279 12.33 1.64 -12.57
CA HIS A 279 11.37 1.07 -11.61
C HIS A 279 10.95 -0.36 -11.97
N LEU A 280 10.71 -0.64 -13.26
CA LEU A 280 10.35 -1.99 -13.73
C LEU A 280 11.47 -3.02 -13.51
N ASN A 281 12.73 -2.59 -13.62
CA ASN A 281 13.89 -3.44 -13.42
C ASN A 281 14.27 -3.61 -11.94
N HIS A 282 13.67 -2.83 -11.03
CA HIS A 282 13.90 -3.00 -9.61
C HIS A 282 13.36 -4.36 -9.16
N ASP A 283 14.18 -5.12 -8.42
CA ASP A 283 13.88 -6.53 -8.15
C ASP A 283 12.72 -6.71 -7.16
N ALA A 284 11.56 -7.13 -7.67
CA ALA A 284 10.36 -7.44 -6.92
C ALA A 284 10.44 -8.76 -6.11
N LYS A 285 11.50 -9.55 -6.27
CA LYS A 285 11.62 -10.86 -5.61
C LYS A 285 11.99 -10.77 -4.14
N GLY A 286 12.60 -9.67 -3.70
CA GLY A 286 12.97 -9.46 -2.30
C GLY A 286 13.83 -10.62 -1.78
N ASN A 287 15.13 -10.59 -2.10
CA ASN A 287 16.03 -11.75 -1.91
C ASN A 287 16.43 -12.03 -0.45
N LEU A 288 15.89 -11.27 0.52
CA LEU A 288 16.35 -11.29 1.91
C LEU A 288 15.18 -11.19 2.91
N ILE A 289 14.94 -12.26 3.66
CA ILE A 289 13.99 -12.27 4.78
C ILE A 289 14.68 -11.68 6.02
N ARG A 290 14.21 -10.53 6.51
CA ARG A 290 14.53 -10.02 7.85
C ARG A 290 13.88 -10.93 8.90
N ARG A 291 14.67 -11.74 9.63
CA ARG A 291 14.19 -12.40 10.86
C ARG A 291 14.11 -11.36 11.98
N TRP A 292 13.05 -11.42 12.77
CA TRP A 292 12.65 -10.38 13.72
C TRP A 292 13.21 -10.54 15.15
N TYR A 293 13.97 -11.61 15.43
CA TYR A 293 14.30 -11.96 16.83
C TYR A 293 15.76 -11.84 17.26
N SER A 294 16.68 -11.44 16.37
CA SER A 294 18.03 -11.09 16.79
C SER A 294 18.72 -10.30 15.70
N ASP A 295 19.43 -9.24 16.08
CA ASP A 295 20.39 -8.51 15.24
C ASP A 295 21.63 -9.38 14.87
N ASN A 296 21.49 -10.71 14.82
CA ASN A 296 22.57 -11.64 14.54
C ASN A 296 22.41 -12.22 13.12
N GLU A 297 23.23 -11.66 12.22
CA GLU A 297 23.88 -12.12 10.97
C GLU A 297 23.62 -13.53 10.37
N LEU A 298 22.46 -14.16 10.57
CA LEU A 298 22.10 -15.41 9.90
C LEU A 298 21.37 -15.10 8.59
N HIS A 299 22.16 -14.95 7.53
CA HIS A 299 21.72 -14.80 6.15
C HIS A 299 21.15 -16.13 5.61
N LEU A 300 19.92 -16.48 5.98
CA LEU A 300 19.16 -17.47 5.22
C LEU A 300 18.70 -16.81 3.91
N ARG A 301 19.54 -16.91 2.88
CA ARG A 301 19.15 -16.60 1.50
C ARG A 301 18.15 -17.65 1.06
N ILE A 302 16.87 -17.35 1.27
CA ILE A 302 15.79 -18.03 0.56
C ILE A 302 15.55 -17.13 -0.65
N ASP A 303 16.00 -17.57 -1.82
CA ASP A 303 15.69 -16.88 -3.06
C ASP A 303 14.15 -16.81 -3.17
N GLY A 304 13.60 -15.64 -2.89
CA GLY A 304 12.19 -15.36 -3.03
C GLY A 304 11.81 -15.44 -4.51
N LYS A 305 10.60 -15.91 -4.80
CA LYS A 305 10.01 -15.74 -6.13
C LYS A 305 9.38 -14.35 -6.23
N PRO A 306 9.11 -13.81 -7.44
CA PRO A 306 8.35 -12.57 -7.58
C PRO A 306 7.07 -12.71 -6.77
N GLY A 307 6.88 -11.77 -5.83
CA GLY A 307 5.73 -11.81 -4.94
C GLY A 307 4.77 -10.70 -5.31
N SER A 308 3.52 -10.89 -4.91
CA SER A 308 2.43 -9.95 -5.19
C SER A 308 2.82 -8.49 -5.06
N SER A 309 2.47 -7.70 -6.05
CA SER A 309 2.57 -6.25 -6.06
C SER A 309 1.20 -5.61 -5.89
N MET A 310 1.18 -4.48 -5.19
CA MET A 310 0.01 -3.66 -4.94
C MET A 310 0.15 -2.35 -5.71
N PRO A 311 -0.53 -2.19 -6.85
CA PRO A 311 -0.58 -0.96 -7.61
C PRO A 311 -1.58 0.07 -7.04
#